data_AF-A0A2Z3JG38-F1
#
_entry.id   AF-A0A2Z3JG38-F1
#
_cell.length_a   1.000
_cell.length_b   1.000
_cell.length_c   1.000
_cell.angle_alpha   90.00
_cell.angle_beta   90.00
_cell.angle_gamma   90.00
#
_symmetry.space_group_name_H-M   'P 1'
#
loop_
_entity.id
_entity.type
_entity.pdbx_description
1 polymer ?
#
loop_
_entity_poly.entity_id
_entity_poly.type
_entity_poly.pdbx_seq_one_letter_code
_entity_poly.pdbx_strand_id
1 'polypeptide(L)' 'MFGRRVPVQTVLLFSVLAALVCGVLAVYFGLHHSWIAALILGVLAVWFAIDALRARSWKKK' A
#
# COMPACT_ATOMS: atom_id res chain seq x y z
N MET A 1 -11.11 19.25 -0.56
CA MET A 1 -12.50 18.92 -0.18
C MET A 1 -12.46 18.06 1.08
N PHE A 2 -12.38 18.69 2.25
CA PHE A 2 -12.13 18.03 3.55
C PHE A 2 -13.36 18.13 4.46
N GLY A 3 -14.48 17.52 4.06
CA GLY A 3 -15.75 17.58 4.80
C GLY A 3 -16.26 16.24 5.36
N ARG A 4 -15.68 15.12 4.93
CA ARG A 4 -16.06 13.78 5.42
C ARG A 4 -14.77 13.08 5.85
N ARG A 5 -14.55 12.92 7.16
CA ARG A 5 -13.41 12.12 7.65
C ARG A 5 -13.63 10.70 7.15
N VAL A 6 -12.83 10.29 6.16
CA VAL A 6 -12.88 8.92 5.65
C VAL A 6 -12.69 7.98 6.86
N PRO A 7 -13.54 6.95 7.03
CA PRO A 7 -13.42 6.05 8.16
C PRO A 7 -12.02 5.44 8.19
N VAL A 8 -11.40 5.38 9.37
CA VAL A 8 -10.05 4.82 9.54
C VAL A 8 -9.97 3.39 9.00
N GLN A 9 -11.07 2.63 9.10
CA GLN A 9 -11.20 1.30 8.53
C GLN A 9 -11.06 1.30 7.00
N THR A 10 -11.69 2.25 6.31
CA THR A 10 -11.62 2.39 4.86
C THR A 10 -10.20 2.71 4.42
N VAL A 11 -9.54 3.68 5.08
CA VAL A 11 -8.12 4.02 4.79
C VAL A 11 -7.22 2.80 4.98
N LEU A 12 -7.38 2.07 6.08
CA LEU A 12 -6.60 0.87 6.36
C LEU A 12 -6.82 -0.21 5.29
N LEU A 13 -8.06 -0.45 4.88
CA LEU A 13 -8.39 -1.47 3.87
C LEU A 13 -7.79 -1.10 2.51
N PHE A 14 -7.89 0.16 2.11
CA PHE A 14 -7.29 0.64 0.86
C PHE A 14 -5.76 0.57 0.88
N SER A 15 -5.10 0.96 1.97
CA SER A 15 -3.63 0.87 2.07
C SER A 15 -3.15 -0.58 2.05
N VAL A 16 -3.86 -1.52 2.69
CA VAL A 16 -3.54 -2.96 2.61
C VAL A 16 -3.73 -3.50 1.19
N LEU A 17 -4.84 -3.18 0.53
CA LEU A 17 -5.09 -3.60 -0.85
C LEU A 17 -4.05 -3.03 -1.81
N ALA A 18 -3.70 -1.75 -1.67
CA ALA A 18 -2.67 -1.11 -2.48
C ALA A 18 -1.29 -1.75 -2.27
N ALA A 19 -0.94 -2.09 -1.02
CA ALA A 19 0.30 -2.80 -0.71
C ALA A 19 0.35 -4.19 -1.37
N LEU A 20 -0.76 -4.94 -1.32
CA LEU A 20 -0.87 -6.24 -1.97
C LEU A 20 -0.75 -6.14 -3.49
N VAL A 21 -1.48 -5.22 -4.12
CA VAL A 21 -1.42 -5.02 -5.57
C VAL A 21 -0.02 -4.64 -6.02
N CYS A 22 0.62 -3.69 -5.33
CA CYS A 22 2.00 -3.31 -5.65
C CYS A 22 2.96 -4.48 -5.44
N GLY A 23 2.81 -5.26 -4.37
CA GLY A 23 3.66 -6.43 -4.11
C GLY A 23 3.51 -7.52 -5.17
N VAL A 24 2.27 -7.85 -5.56
CA VAL A 24 2.00 -8.84 -6.62
C VAL A 24 2.59 -8.39 -7.95
N LEU A 25 2.37 -7.12 -8.32
CA LEU A 25 2.94 -6.57 -9.56
C LEU A 25 4.47 -6.51 -9.50
N ALA A 26 5.07 -6.19 -8.35
CA ALA A 26 6.53 -6.20 -8.19
C ALA A 26 7.11 -7.59 -8.46
N VAL A 27 6.49 -8.64 -7.92
CA VAL A 27 6.89 -10.04 -8.18
C VAL A 27 6.71 -10.38 -9.66
N TYR A 28 5.55 -10.05 -10.24
CA TYR A 28 5.28 -10.28 -11.65
C TYR A 28 6.33 -9.63 -12.56
N PHE A 29 6.59 -8.33 -12.40
CA PHE A 29 7.59 -7.63 -13.20
C PHE A 29 9.03 -8.10 -12.93
N GLY A 30 9.34 -8.55 -11.72
CA GLY A 30 10.62 -9.17 -11.39
C GLY A 30 10.85 -10.46 -12.15
N LEU A 31 9.83 -11.32 -12.24
CA LEU A 31 9.86 -12.55 -13.04
C LEU A 31 9.97 -12.25 -14.55
N HIS A 32 9.34 -11.18 -15.01
CA HIS A 32 9.39 -10.72 -16.40
C HIS A 32 10.61 -9.83 -16.74
N HIS A 33 11.70 -9.89 -15.94
CA HIS A 33 12.97 -9.17 -16.17
C HIS A 33 12.87 -7.64 -16.26
N SER A 34 11.78 -7.06 -15.77
CA SER A 34 11.59 -5.61 -15.68
C SER A 34 11.95 -5.11 -14.30
N TRP A 35 13.25 -5.17 -13.96
CA TRP A 35 13.78 -4.94 -12.62
C TRP A 35 13.50 -3.52 -12.07
N ILE A 36 13.47 -2.50 -12.93
CA ILE A 36 13.15 -1.12 -12.55
C ILE A 36 11.69 -1.03 -12.08
N ALA A 37 10.77 -1.60 -12.85
CA ALA A 37 9.36 -1.63 -12.50
C ALA A 37 9.14 -2.43 -11.20
N ALA A 38 9.82 -3.57 -11.06
CA ALA A 38 9.78 -4.38 -9.85
C ALA A 38 10.26 -3.61 -8.61
N LEU A 39 11.35 -2.85 -8.72
CA LEU A 39 11.87 -2.02 -7.63
C LEU A 39 10.90 -0.92 -7.23
N ILE A 40 10.37 -0.16 -8.19
CA ILE A 40 9.43 0.94 -7.92
C ILE A 40 8.18 0.40 -7.23
N LEU A 41 7.60 -0.67 -7.77
CA LEU A 41 6.43 -1.31 -7.20
C LEU A 41 6.72 -1.93 -5.83
N GLY A 42 7.92 -2.48 -5.62
CA GLY A 42 8.36 -2.99 -4.33
C GLY A 42 8.45 -1.89 -3.27
N VAL A 43 9.05 -0.74 -3.61
CA VAL A 43 9.11 0.42 -2.71
C VAL A 43 7.72 0.95 -2.39
N LEU A 44 6.84 1.04 -3.39
CA LEU A 44 5.43 1.43 -3.19
C LEU A 44 4.69 0.45 -2.27
N ALA A 45 4.91 -0.86 -2.43
CA ALA A 45 4.30 -1.87 -1.57
C ALA A 45 4.72 -1.67 -0.10
N VAL A 46 6.00 -1.41 0.15
CA VAL A 46 6.52 -1.12 1.49
C VAL A 46 5.92 0.19 2.04
N TRP A 47 5.84 1.23 1.22
CA TRP A 47 5.22 2.50 1.61
C TRP A 47 3.77 2.33 2.06
N PHE A 48 2.96 1.62 1.26
CA PHE A 48 1.55 1.35 1.58
C PHE A 48 1.40 0.43 2.79
N ALA A 49 2.32 -0.50 3.02
CA ALA A 49 2.34 -1.32 4.23
C ALA A 49 2.60 -0.45 5.48
N ILE A 50 3.56 0.47 5.43
CA ILE A 50 3.83 1.42 6.52
C ILE A 50 2.63 2.34 6.75
N ASP A 51 1.99 2.80 5.68
CA ASP A 51 0.78 3.63 5.76
C ASP A 51 -0.38 2.87 6.43
N ALA A 52 -0.58 1.60 6.09
CA ALA A 52 -1.57 0.73 6.75
C ALA A 52 -1.27 0.56 8.25
N LEU A 53 0.01 0.41 8.64
CA LEU A 53 0.42 0.36 10.04
C LEU A 53 0.12 1.67 10.77
N ARG A 54 0.39 2.82 10.13
CA ARG A 54 0.07 4.15 10.66
C ARG A 54 -1.43 4.32 10.85
N ALA A 55 -2.25 3.96 9.86
CA ALA A 55 -3.71 3.98 9.95
C ALA A 55 -4.22 3.06 11.08
N ARG A 56 -3.60 1.91 11.28
CA ARG A 56 -3.91 0.99 12.39
C ARG A 56 -3.65 1.63 13.76
N SER A 57 -2.61 2.46 13.88
CA SER A 57 -2.33 3.21 15.11
C SER A 57 -3.41 4.24 15.42
N TRP A 58 -4.05 4.83 14.40
CA TRP A 58 -5.16 5.78 14.61
C TRP A 58 -6.42 5.09 15.14
N LYS A 59 -6.61 3.80 14.86
CA LYS A 59 -7.71 2.98 15.41
C LYS A 59 -7.50 2.64 16.89
N LYS A 60 -6.26 2.64 17.38
CA LYS A 60 -5.92 2.29 18.78
C LYS A 60 -5.99 3.48 19.75
N LYS A 61 -6.12 4.72 19.25
CA LYS A 61 -6.37 5.92 20.06
C LYS A 61 -7.87 6.16 20.19
#